data_AF-A0A948VGG8-F1
#
_entry.id   AF-A0A948VGG8-F1
#
_cell.length_a   1.000
_cell.length_b   1.000
_cell.length_c   1.000
_cell.angle_alpha   90.00
_cell.angle_beta   90.00
_cell.angle_gamma   90.00
#
_symmetry.space_group_name_H-M   'P 1'
#
loop_
_entity.id
_entity.type
_entity.pdbx_description
1 polymer ?
#
loop_
_entity_poly.entity_id
_entity_poly.type
_entity_poly.pdbx_seq_one_letter_code
_entity_poly.pdbx_strand_id
1 'polypeptide(L)' 'MLLKIKCPACQTEGSLSLVESSYEGPYRCWKCRALFSIVLKNNKLTSCEPLTEEDLQKQQEIKALQDKLKRQFPGRQDTG' A
#
# COMPACT_ATOMS: atom_id res chain seq x y z
N MET A 1 -6.78 18.70 8.21
CA MET A 1 -7.36 19.00 6.87
C MET A 1 -8.28 17.88 6.44
N LEU A 2 -9.39 18.20 5.74
CA LEU A 2 -10.35 17.20 5.27
C LEU A 2 -10.17 16.96 3.77
N LEU A 3 -10.00 15.69 3.37
CA LEU A 3 -9.83 15.27 1.98
C LEU A 3 -10.93 14.32 1.59
N LYS A 4 -11.40 14.43 0.35
CA LYS A 4 -12.36 13.49 -0.24
C LYS A 4 -11.63 12.50 -1.13
N ILE A 5 -11.81 11.22 -0.85
CA ILE A 5 -11.22 10.11 -1.60
C ILE A 5 -12.37 9.29 -2.17
N LYS A 6 -12.44 9.16 -3.49
CA LYS A 6 -13.41 8.29 -4.16
C LYS A 6 -12.81 6.89 -4.27
N CYS A 7 -13.47 5.89 -3.68
CA CYS A 7 -13.03 4.50 -3.79
C CYS A 7 -13.22 4.01 -5.24
N PRO A 8 -12.18 3.49 -5.91
CA PRO A 8 -12.32 3.03 -7.30
C PRO A 8 -13.15 1.74 -7.42
N ALA A 9 -13.19 0.90 -6.39
CA ALA A 9 -13.94 -0.37 -6.42
C ALA A 9 -15.46 -0.21 -6.26
N CYS A 10 -15.92 0.64 -5.33
CA CYS A 10 -17.34 0.80 -5.02
C CYS A 10 -17.88 2.22 -5.29
N GLN A 11 -17.04 3.09 -5.87
CA GLN A 11 -17.34 4.47 -6.25
C GLN A 11 -17.84 5.38 -5.12
N THR A 12 -17.72 4.92 -3.87
CA THR A 12 -18.18 5.66 -2.70
C THR A 12 -17.16 6.74 -2.31
N GLU A 13 -17.65 7.93 -2.01
CA GLU A 13 -16.85 9.03 -1.49
C GLU A 13 -16.62 8.84 0.02
N GLY A 14 -15.35 8.77 0.42
CA GLY A 14 -14.92 8.80 1.81
C GLY A 14 -14.25 10.13 2.12
N SER A 15 -14.44 10.63 3.33
CA SER A 15 -13.69 11.79 3.82
C SER A 15 -12.61 11.33 4.79
N LEU A 16 -11.36 11.77 4.59
CA LEU A 16 -10.21 11.47 5.45
C LEU A 16 -9.66 12.76 6.03
N SER A 17 -9.52 12.82 7.35
CA SER A 17 -8.85 13.92 8.03
C SER A 17 -7.39 13.58 8.27
N LEU A 18 -6.49 14.36 7.69
CA LEU A 18 -5.04 14.22 7.89
C LEU A 18 -4.45 15.46 8.54
N VAL A 19 -3.34 15.27 9.25
CA VAL A 19 -2.60 16.37 9.91
C VAL A 19 -1.65 17.03 8.91
N GLU A 20 -0.90 16.24 8.15
CA GLU A 20 0.12 16.65 7.17
C GLU A 20 -0.44 16.77 5.76
N SER A 21 -0.02 17.79 4.99
CA SER A 21 -0.41 18.01 3.58
C SER A 21 0.01 16.91 2.59
N SER A 22 0.91 16.03 3.05
CA SER A 22 1.51 14.93 2.29
C SER A 22 1.30 13.64 3.08
N TYR A 23 0.83 12.58 2.42
CA TYR A 23 0.60 11.29 3.08
C TYR A 23 0.76 10.16 2.08
N GLU A 24 1.53 9.15 2.46
CA GLU A 24 1.66 7.92 1.69
C GLU A 24 1.37 6.76 2.62
N GLY A 25 0.40 5.93 2.25
CA GLY A 25 0.01 4.82 3.10
C GLY A 25 -1.25 4.10 2.63
N PRO A 26 -1.61 3.03 3.36
CA PRO A 26 -2.78 2.22 3.04
C PRO A 26 -4.07 2.97 3.41
N TYR A 27 -4.99 3.03 2.46
CA TYR A 27 -6.35 3.48 2.63
C TYR A 27 -7.31 2.31 2.55
N ARG A 28 -8.16 2.16 3.57
CA ARG A 28 -9.23 1.16 3.57
C ARG A 28 -10.55 1.84 3.30
N CYS A 29 -11.26 1.39 2.26
CA CYS A 29 -12.60 1.87 2.00
C CYS A 29 -13.54 1.44 3.13
N TRP A 30 -14.30 2.39 3.69
CA TRP A 30 -15.23 2.10 4.78
C TRP A 30 -16.42 1.22 4.33
N LYS A 31 -16.84 1.33 3.06
CA LYS A 31 -18.00 0.63 2.50
C LYS A 31 -17.66 -0.79 2.02
N CYS A 32 -16.78 -0.92 1.02
CA CYS A 32 -16.42 -2.24 0.46
C CYS A 32 -15.25 -2.93 1.17
N ARG A 33 -14.62 -2.27 2.16
CA ARG A 33 -13.48 -2.78 2.92
C ARG A 33 -12.21 -3.09 2.11
N ALA A 34 -12.21 -2.80 0.80
CA ALA A 34 -11.05 -2.94 -0.07
C ALA A 34 -9.89 -2.03 0.39
N LEU A 35 -8.68 -2.53 0.21
CA LEU A 35 -7.42 -1.87 0.54
C LEU A 35 -6.82 -1.25 -0.72
N PHE A 36 -6.34 -0.02 -0.57
CA PHE A 36 -5.69 0.75 -1.62
C PHE A 36 -4.43 1.36 -1.05
N SER A 37 -3.38 1.48 -1.84
CA SER A 37 -2.25 2.33 -1.50
C SER A 37 -2.49 3.71 -2.09
N ILE A 38 -2.53 4.73 -1.24
CA ILE A 38 -2.74 6.12 -1.67
C ILE A 38 -1.49 6.95 -1.44
N VAL A 39 -1.25 7.87 -2.38
CA VAL A 39 -0.21 8.90 -2.27
C VAL A 39 -0.89 10.25 -2.40
N LEU A 40 -0.72 11.09 -1.39
CA LEU A 40 -1.22 12.45 -1.28
C LEU A 40 -0.02 13.39 -1.29
N LYS A 41 -0.03 14.38 -2.20
CA LYS A 41 0.93 15.49 -2.26
C LYS A 41 0.16 16.79 -2.37
N ASN A 42 0.53 17.79 -1.56
CA ASN A 42 -0.11 19.12 -1.54
C ASN A 42 -1.65 19.04 -1.45
N ASN A 43 -2.16 18.22 -0.53
CA ASN A 43 -3.59 18.03 -0.29
C ASN A 43 -4.36 17.47 -1.51
N LYS A 44 -3.68 16.85 -2.46
CA LYS A 44 -4.31 16.21 -3.62
C LYS A 44 -3.89 14.75 -3.72
N LEU A 45 -4.89 13.89 -3.95
CA LEU A 45 -4.67 12.48 -4.21
C LEU A 45 -3.94 12.36 -5.55
N THR A 46 -2.69 11.93 -5.48
CA THR A 46 -1.80 11.79 -6.64
C THR A 46 -1.81 10.37 -7.16
N SER A 47 -1.91 9.37 -6.27
CA SER A 47 -2.03 7.97 -6.63
C SER A 47 -3.05 7.26 -5.73
N CYS A 48 -3.75 6.28 -6.28
CA CYS A 48 -4.73 5.43 -5.59
C CYS A 48 -4.80 4.09 -6.32
N GLU A 49 -3.90 3.18 -5.94
CA GLU A 49 -3.80 1.87 -6.57
C GLU A 49 -4.47 0.81 -5.71
N PRO A 50 -5.32 -0.06 -6.29
CA PRO A 50 -5.87 -1.20 -5.56
C PRO A 50 -4.73 -2.09 -5.09
N LEU A 51 -4.71 -2.37 -3.80
CA LEU A 51 -3.88 -3.42 -3.26
C LEU A 51 -4.68 -4.72 -3.45
N THR A 52 -4.49 -5.35 -4.61
CA THR A 52 -5.18 -6.60 -4.95
C THR A 52 -4.61 -7.76 -4.14
N GLU A 53 -5.42 -8.79 -3.90
CA GLU A 53 -4.98 -10.04 -3.26
C GLU A 53 -3.79 -10.66 -4.00
N GLU A 54 -3.70 -10.49 -5.33
CA GLU A 54 -2.56 -10.95 -6.13
C GLU A 54 -1.24 -10.24 -5.76
N ASP A 55 -1.26 -8.93 -5.50
CA ASP A 55 -0.07 -8.20 -5.03
C ASP A 55 0.30 -8.59 -3.60
N LEU A 56 -0.70 -8.83 -2.76
CA LEU A 56 -0.53 -9.32 -1.39
C LEU A 56 0.06 -10.74 -1.36
N GLN A 57 -0.34 -11.59 -2.30
CA GLN A 57 0.14 -12.97 -2.47
C GLN A 57 1.56 -13.01 -3.05
N LYS A 58 1.84 -12.19 -4.08
CA LYS A 58 3.20 -12.03 -4.64
C LYS A 58 4.19 -11.55 -3.58
N GLN A 59 3.81 -10.58 -2.74
CA GLN A 59 4.69 -10.13 -1.65
C GLN A 59 4.96 -11.23 -0.61
N GLN A 60 3.96 -12.07 -0.29
CA GLN A 60 4.15 -13.22 0.58
C GLN A 60 5.08 -14.28 -0.02
N GLU A 61 4.93 -14.60 -1.31
CA GLU A 61 5.82 -15.54 -2.00
C GLU A 61 7.26 -15.04 -2.08
N ILE A 62 7.47 -13.76 -2.40
CA ILE A 62 8.80 -13.14 -2.44
C ILE A 62 9.45 -13.17 -1.04
N LYS A 63 8.69 -12.86 0.01
CA LYS A 63 9.20 -12.87 1.38
C LYS A 63 9.53 -14.29 1.84
N ALA A 64 8.71 -15.27 1.50
CA ALA A 64 8.97 -16.68 1.79
C ALA A 64 10.18 -17.23 1.02
N LEU A 65 10.39 -16.79 -0.23
CA LEU A 65 11.56 -17.13 -1.03
C LEU A 65 12.85 -16.51 -0.46
N GLN A 66 12.82 -15.24 -0.06
CA GLN A 66 13.96 -14.60 0.62
C GLN A 66 14.31 -15.27 1.94
N ASP A 67 13.31 -15.64 2.74
CA ASP A 67 13.54 -16.30 4.02
C ASP A 67 14.16 -17.70 3.83
N LYS A 68 13.72 -18.45 2.81
CA LYS A 68 14.34 -19.72 2.41
C LYS A 68 15.78 -19.54 1.91
N LEU A 69 16.05 -18.53 1.07
CA LEU A 69 17.41 -18.24 0.58
C LEU A 69 18.36 -17.86 1.72
N LYS A 70 17.91 -17.03 2.67
CA LYS A 70 18.70 -16.65 3.85
C LYS A 70 19.06 -17.84 4.73
N ARG A 71 18.17 -18.83 4.87
CA ARG A 71 18.43 -20.05 5.65
C ARG A 71 19.39 -21.01 4.95
N GLN A 72 19.43 -21.00 3.62
CA GLN A 72 20.26 -21.93 2.85
C GLN A 72 21.69 -21.41 2.61
N PHE A 73 21.94 -20.11 2.71
CA PHE A 73 23.27 -19.50 2.52
C PHE A 73 23.59 -18.46 3.62
N PRO A 74 24.00 -18.88 4.83
CA PRO A 74 24.32 -17.96 5.94
C PRO A 74 25.69 -17.24 5.80
N GLY A 75 26.20 -16.97 4.59
CA GLY A 75 27.56 -16.44 4.49
C GLY A 75 28.12 -16.08 3.11
N ARG A 76 27.43 -15.27 2.31
CA ARG A 76 28.12 -14.50 1.26
C ARG A 76 27.82 -13.01 1.46
N GLN A 77 28.67 -12.37 2.26
CA GLN A 77 28.83 -10.93 2.21
C GLN A 77 29.52 -10.63 0.87
N ASP A 78 28.75 -10.26 -0.15
CA ASP A 78 29.31 -9.61 -1.33
C ASP A 78 29.61 -8.16 -0.96
N THR A 79 30.85 -7.92 -0.53
CA THR A 79 31.49 -6.62 -0.66
C THR A 79 31.69 -6.33 -2.14
N GLY A 80 30.94 -5.38 -2.67
CA GLY A 80 31.13 -4.77 -3.98
C GLY A 80 30.84 -3.28 -3.91
#